data_AF-A0A6T6N948-F1
#
_entry.id   AF-A0A6T6N948-F1
#
_cell.length_a   1.000
_cell.length_b   1.000
_cell.length_c   1.000
_cell.angle_alpha   90.00
_cell.angle_beta   90.00
_cell.angle_gamma   90.00
#
_symmetry.space_group_name_H-M   'P 1'
#
loop_
_entity.id
_entity.type
_entity.pdbx_description
1 polymer ?
#
loop_
_entity_poly.entity_id
_entity_poly.type
_entity_poly.pdbx_seq_one_letter_code
_entity_poly.pdbx_strand_id
1 'polypeptide(L)'
;MFGYGIVLLKLEKGEGMDAKWETTLRAAGIERVVDSKCSAEFKEFRVVHVNLIYELLNSRSFRLILSELLDREASTFGENASIYWECTPVESENSDFRFTVSRAISLENRRIDLVTFERYFHSAMKQKKSVTQFSNLAGDSTLIVPVPNELCTNQCADLASWLRATRTHTELRDELLVEVGEALKDRIAQKQRVYLSTAGDGVSWMHVRLDPAPKYYTNLLYRNM
;
A
#
# COMPACT_ATOMS: atom_id res chain seq x y z
N MET A 1 23.42 -20.71 6.51
CA MET A 1 21.99 -20.49 6.81
C MET A 1 21.93 -19.29 7.75
N PHE A 2 22.02 -18.09 7.21
CA PHE A 2 22.07 -16.86 8.02
C PHE A 2 20.66 -16.30 8.14
N GLY A 3 20.06 -16.43 9.33
CA GLY A 3 18.79 -15.82 9.68
C GLY A 3 19.00 -14.33 9.90
N TYR A 4 18.44 -13.51 9.02
CA TYR A 4 18.28 -12.08 9.28
C TYR A 4 17.12 -11.89 10.27
N GLY A 5 17.46 -11.82 11.56
CA GLY A 5 16.55 -11.35 12.59
C GLY A 5 16.30 -9.85 12.39
N ILE A 6 15.07 -9.49 12.03
CA ILE A 6 14.65 -8.10 11.91
C ILE A 6 14.56 -7.52 13.33
N VAL A 7 15.49 -6.62 13.67
CA VAL A 7 15.40 -5.81 14.89
C VAL A 7 14.39 -4.69 14.62
N LEU A 8 13.15 -4.88 15.09
CA LEU A 8 12.16 -3.80 15.20
C LEU A 8 12.64 -2.79 16.24
N LEU A 9 13.45 -1.81 15.81
CA LEU A 9 13.80 -0.67 16.63
C LEU A 9 12.59 0.26 16.72
N LYS A 10 12.01 0.39 17.92
CA LYS A 10 11.31 1.61 18.31
C LYS A 10 12.32 2.76 18.20
N LEU A 11 12.09 3.70 17.29
CA LEU A 11 13.03 4.80 17.01
C LEU A 11 12.39 6.14 17.40
N GLU A 12 13.05 6.86 18.31
CA GLU A 12 12.73 8.23 18.74
C GLU A 12 13.38 9.27 17.82
N LYS A 13 12.71 10.42 17.64
CA LYS A 13 13.05 11.47 16.66
C LYS A 13 14.33 12.25 17.01
N GLY A 14 15.22 12.39 16.02
CA GLY A 14 16.37 13.31 15.99
C GLY A 14 17.08 13.24 14.63
N GLU A 15 17.84 14.27 14.23
CA GLU A 15 18.45 14.43 12.88
C GLU A 15 19.29 13.22 12.39
N GLY A 16 19.80 12.37 13.29
CA GLY A 16 20.47 11.11 12.93
C GLY A 16 19.52 9.96 12.50
N MET A 17 18.23 10.05 12.85
CA MET A 17 17.20 9.05 12.51
C MET A 17 16.84 9.11 11.03
N ASP A 18 16.78 10.30 10.45
CA ASP A 18 16.41 10.48 9.04
C ASP A 18 17.51 9.94 8.13
N ALA A 19 18.78 10.17 8.44
CA ALA A 19 19.91 9.60 7.69
C ALA A 19 19.94 8.06 7.74
N LYS A 20 19.66 7.48 8.92
CA LYS A 20 19.57 6.02 9.08
C LYS A 20 18.36 5.44 8.34
N TRP A 21 17.24 6.14 8.34
CA TRP A 21 16.04 5.74 7.62
C TRP A 21 16.25 5.78 6.10
N GLU A 22 16.84 6.84 5.57
CA GLU A 22 17.19 6.93 4.14
C GLU A 22 18.16 5.81 3.72
N THR A 23 19.10 5.44 4.59
CA THR A 23 19.98 4.28 4.36
C THR A 23 19.18 2.97 4.31
N THR A 24 18.18 2.82 5.18
CA THR A 24 17.29 1.65 5.22
C THR A 24 16.43 1.54 3.96
N LEU A 25 15.88 2.66 3.49
CA LEU A 25 15.13 2.71 2.23
C LEU A 25 16.00 2.28 1.05
N ARG A 26 17.20 2.86 0.92
CA ARG A 26 18.15 2.50 -0.16
C ARG A 26 18.54 1.03 -0.12
N ALA A 27 18.76 0.47 1.08
CA ALA A 27 19.06 -0.95 1.23
C ALA A 27 17.89 -1.86 0.80
N ALA A 28 16.65 -1.37 0.89
CA ALA A 28 15.46 -2.04 0.38
C ALA A 28 15.18 -1.73 -1.11
N GLY A 29 16.05 -0.99 -1.80
CA GLY A 29 15.82 -0.57 -3.18
C GLY A 29 14.71 0.47 -3.32
N ILE A 30 14.46 1.29 -2.29
CA ILE A 30 13.50 2.40 -2.34
C ILE A 30 14.27 3.72 -2.24
N GLU A 31 13.99 4.64 -3.15
CA GLU A 31 14.59 5.97 -3.16
C GLU A 31 13.51 7.04 -3.15
N ARG A 32 13.66 8.05 -2.30
CA ARG A 32 12.84 9.26 -2.38
C ARG A 32 13.22 10.06 -3.63
N VAL A 33 12.23 10.42 -4.44
CA VAL A 33 12.44 11.27 -5.61
C VAL A 33 12.43 12.73 -5.14
N VAL A 34 13.61 13.34 -5.11
CA VAL A 34 13.78 14.75 -4.76
C VAL A 34 13.70 15.56 -6.05
N ASP A 35 12.49 15.89 -6.51
CA ASP A 35 12.31 16.86 -7.59
C ASP A 35 12.06 18.26 -7.00
N SER A 36 12.71 19.26 -7.58
CA SER A 36 12.43 20.69 -7.37
C SER A 36 10.96 21.10 -7.64
N LYS A 37 10.19 20.25 -8.35
CA LYS A 37 8.75 20.42 -8.61
C LYS A 37 7.83 19.60 -7.71
N CYS A 38 8.38 18.80 -6.79
CA CYS A 38 7.58 18.04 -5.82
C CYS A 38 6.85 19.06 -4.94
N SER A 39 5.55 19.25 -5.20
CA SER A 39 4.73 20.23 -4.49
C SER A 39 4.55 19.77 -3.05
N ALA A 40 4.13 20.67 -2.17
CA ALA A 40 3.74 20.32 -0.80
C ALA A 40 2.58 19.30 -0.72
N GLU A 41 2.03 18.87 -1.86
CA GLU A 41 0.81 18.07 -1.97
C GLU A 41 1.07 16.55 -1.97
N PHE A 42 2.24 16.09 -2.41
CA PHE A 42 2.58 14.68 -2.42
C PHE A 42 4.07 14.41 -2.29
N LYS A 43 4.42 13.19 -1.89
CA LYS A 43 5.79 12.69 -1.79
C LYS A 43 5.98 11.54 -2.74
N GLU A 44 6.99 11.60 -3.59
CA GLU A 44 7.27 10.56 -4.59
C GLU A 44 8.46 9.68 -4.20
N PHE A 45 8.32 8.39 -4.50
CA PHE A 45 9.33 7.37 -4.27
C PHE A 45 9.47 6.50 -5.52
N ARG A 46 10.66 5.95 -5.71
CA ARG A 46 11.00 5.02 -6.78
C ARG A 46 11.52 3.72 -6.19
N VAL A 47 11.08 2.60 -6.73
CA VAL A 47 11.68 1.30 -6.47
C VAL A 47 12.77 1.09 -7.52
N VAL A 48 14.02 1.03 -7.07
CA VAL A 48 15.22 0.98 -7.90
C VAL A 48 15.90 -0.37 -7.79
N HIS A 49 16.49 -0.81 -8.90
CA HIS A 49 17.36 -2.00 -8.98
C HIS A 49 16.70 -3.33 -8.59
N VAL A 50 15.37 -3.36 -8.39
CA VAL A 50 14.61 -4.54 -8.00
C VAL A 50 13.29 -4.61 -8.77
N ASN A 51 12.82 -5.83 -9.03
CA ASN A 51 11.52 -6.09 -9.62
C ASN A 51 10.47 -6.02 -8.49
N LEU A 52 9.53 -5.06 -8.58
CA LEU A 52 8.50 -4.88 -7.55
C LEU A 52 7.74 -6.18 -7.24
N ILE A 53 7.30 -6.90 -8.27
CA ILE A 53 6.52 -8.13 -8.09
C ILE A 53 7.37 -9.16 -7.36
N TYR A 54 8.63 -9.29 -7.76
CA TYR A 54 9.56 -10.19 -7.08
C TYR A 54 9.74 -9.83 -5.61
N GLU A 55 9.94 -8.55 -5.27
CA GLU A 55 10.09 -8.10 -3.89
C GLU A 55 8.81 -8.28 -3.06
N LEU A 56 7.65 -7.94 -3.63
CA LEU A 56 6.35 -8.17 -3.00
C LEU A 56 6.12 -9.65 -2.72
N LEU A 57 6.60 -10.56 -3.55
CA LEU A 57 6.43 -12.00 -3.33
C LEU A 57 7.48 -12.59 -2.40
N ASN A 58 8.74 -12.18 -2.52
CA ASN A 58 9.87 -12.93 -1.96
C ASN A 58 10.60 -12.21 -0.81
N SER A 59 10.33 -10.92 -0.57
CA SER A 59 11.08 -10.10 0.37
C SER A 59 10.19 -9.54 1.46
N ARG A 60 10.09 -10.29 2.58
CA ARG A 60 9.42 -9.80 3.80
C ARG A 60 10.00 -8.47 4.26
N SER A 61 11.32 -8.31 4.22
CA SER A 61 12.00 -7.07 4.59
C SER A 61 11.52 -5.89 3.74
N PHE A 62 11.43 -6.05 2.42
CA PHE A 62 10.89 -5.01 1.53
C PHE A 62 9.45 -4.64 1.91
N ARG A 63 8.58 -5.64 2.08
CA ARG A 63 7.17 -5.40 2.44
C ARG A 63 7.01 -4.65 3.76
N LEU A 64 7.79 -5.02 4.77
CA LEU A 64 7.77 -4.34 6.06
C LEU A 64 8.28 -2.91 5.94
N ILE A 65 9.39 -2.68 5.22
CA ILE A 65 9.95 -1.33 5.00
C ILE A 65 8.98 -0.47 4.20
N LEU A 66 8.34 -1.00 3.15
CA LEU A 66 7.33 -0.30 2.37
C LEU A 66 6.12 0.09 3.25
N SER A 67 5.60 -0.83 4.05
CA SER A 67 4.47 -0.52 4.94
C SER A 67 4.80 0.52 6.01
N GLU A 68 6.01 0.45 6.57
CA GLU A 68 6.52 1.43 7.54
C GLU A 68 6.76 2.79 6.89
N LEU A 69 7.26 2.83 5.66
CA LEU A 69 7.37 4.05 4.88
C LEU A 69 6.00 4.71 4.71
N LEU A 70 5.00 3.98 4.24
CA LEU A 70 3.65 4.52 4.05
C LEU A 70 3.06 5.08 5.36
N ASP A 71 3.27 4.40 6.49
CA ASP A 71 2.80 4.83 7.82
C ASP A 71 3.52 6.10 8.32
N ARG A 72 4.85 6.15 8.13
CA ARG A 72 5.67 7.32 8.45
C ARG A 72 5.25 8.52 7.63
N GLU A 73 5.06 8.34 6.32
CA GLU A 73 4.65 9.43 5.43
C GLU A 73 3.24 9.92 5.75
N ALA A 74 2.30 9.03 6.06
CA ALA A 74 0.98 9.43 6.57
C ALA A 74 1.09 10.29 7.83
N SER A 75 1.95 9.91 8.77
CA SER A 75 2.17 10.63 10.03
C SER A 75 2.72 12.05 9.84
N THR A 76 3.34 12.35 8.70
CA THR A 76 3.81 13.72 8.39
C THR A 76 2.69 14.69 7.99
N PHE A 77 1.54 14.18 7.55
CA PHE A 77 0.38 15.00 7.21
C PHE A 77 -0.53 15.29 8.41
N GLY A 78 -0.32 14.59 9.53
CA GLY A 78 -1.07 14.72 10.78
C GLY A 78 -1.41 13.37 11.39
N GLU A 79 -1.70 13.34 12.70
CA GLU A 79 -1.97 12.09 13.46
C GLU A 79 -3.16 11.29 12.90
N ASN A 80 -4.21 12.01 12.47
CA ASN A 80 -5.43 11.42 11.92
C ASN A 80 -5.53 11.55 10.39
N ALA A 81 -4.45 11.93 9.72
CA ALA A 81 -4.46 12.07 8.27
C ALA A 81 -4.70 10.72 7.59
N SER A 82 -5.46 10.76 6.50
CA SER A 82 -5.60 9.65 5.56
C SER A 82 -4.68 9.91 4.36
N ILE A 83 -4.28 8.85 3.65
CA ILE A 83 -3.41 8.98 2.47
C ILE A 83 -3.96 8.24 1.26
N TYR A 84 -3.61 8.74 0.08
CA TYR A 84 -3.60 7.96 -1.15
C TYR A 84 -2.20 7.40 -1.36
N TRP A 85 -2.14 6.12 -1.73
CA TRP A 85 -0.97 5.49 -2.34
C TRP A 85 -1.31 5.24 -3.80
N GLU A 86 -0.61 5.89 -4.72
CA GLU A 86 -0.86 5.82 -6.17
C GLU A 86 0.44 5.46 -6.88
N CYS A 87 0.40 4.50 -7.80
CA CYS A 87 1.62 3.98 -8.44
C CYS A 87 1.63 4.23 -9.95
N THR A 88 2.82 4.28 -10.54
CA THR A 88 2.97 4.26 -11.99
C THR A 88 2.39 2.95 -12.56
N PRO A 89 1.94 2.95 -13.82
CA PRO A 89 1.37 1.76 -14.42
C PRO A 89 2.40 0.63 -14.48
N VAL A 90 1.96 -0.57 -14.09
CA VAL A 90 2.76 -1.79 -14.17
C VAL A 90 2.29 -2.59 -15.39
N GLU A 91 3.17 -2.73 -16.37
CA GLU A 91 2.93 -3.42 -17.65
C GLU A 91 3.75 -4.69 -17.76
N SER A 92 4.86 -4.77 -17.02
CA SER A 92 5.75 -5.92 -16.97
C SER A 92 6.53 -5.95 -15.67
N GLU A 93 7.24 -7.06 -15.44
CA GLU A 93 8.23 -7.22 -14.38
C GLU A 93 9.36 -6.17 -14.41
N ASN A 94 9.58 -5.53 -15.56
CA ASN A 94 10.63 -4.53 -15.77
C ASN A 94 10.09 -3.08 -15.79
N SER A 95 8.82 -2.87 -15.45
CA SER A 95 8.24 -1.52 -15.39
C SER A 95 8.99 -0.65 -14.37
N ASP A 96 9.26 0.60 -14.74
CA ASP A 96 9.80 1.59 -13.82
C ASP A 96 8.75 1.95 -12.77
N PHE A 97 8.90 1.37 -11.58
CA PHE A 97 7.91 1.53 -10.53
C PHE A 97 8.21 2.74 -9.65
N ARG A 98 7.29 3.69 -9.68
CA ARG A 98 7.26 4.85 -8.77
C ARG A 98 5.91 4.92 -8.11
N PHE A 99 5.84 5.53 -6.94
CA PHE A 99 4.60 5.76 -6.23
C PHE A 99 4.60 7.08 -5.49
N THR A 100 3.41 7.63 -5.32
CA THR A 100 3.19 8.83 -4.52
C THR A 100 2.41 8.51 -3.26
N VAL A 101 2.74 9.24 -2.20
CA VAL A 101 1.94 9.34 -0.98
C VAL A 101 1.43 10.77 -0.88
N SER A 102 0.11 10.95 -0.93
CA SER A 102 -0.54 12.26 -0.82
C SER A 102 -1.62 12.24 0.26
N ARG A 103 -1.93 13.40 0.84
CA ARG A 103 -2.97 13.49 1.86
C ARG A 103 -4.36 13.33 1.23
N ALA A 104 -5.16 12.42 1.77
CA ALA A 104 -6.50 12.11 1.30
C ALA A 104 -7.57 12.75 2.21
N ILE A 105 -7.76 14.07 2.09
CA ILE A 105 -8.73 14.81 2.94
C ILE A 105 -10.14 14.22 2.84
N SER A 106 -10.57 13.75 1.67
CA SER A 106 -11.89 13.14 1.46
C SER A 106 -12.10 11.80 2.16
N LEU A 107 -11.03 11.17 2.68
CA LEU A 107 -11.07 9.92 3.41
C LEU A 107 -11.02 10.10 4.93
N GLU A 108 -10.66 11.29 5.41
CA GLU A 108 -10.53 11.57 6.84
C GLU A 108 -11.88 11.45 7.56
N ASN A 109 -11.87 10.84 8.75
CA ASN A 109 -13.03 10.68 9.64
C ASN A 109 -14.24 9.95 9.04
N ARG A 110 -14.04 9.14 7.98
CA ARG A 110 -15.12 8.31 7.42
C ARG A 110 -15.48 7.18 8.36
N ARG A 111 -16.78 6.88 8.44
CA ARG A 111 -17.30 5.72 9.17
C ARG A 111 -17.03 4.46 8.36
N ILE A 112 -16.57 3.38 9.00
CA ILE A 112 -16.28 2.13 8.31
C ILE A 112 -17.54 1.55 7.63
N ASP A 113 -17.36 0.95 6.46
CA ASP A 113 -18.38 0.19 5.74
C ASP A 113 -17.93 -1.27 5.59
N LEU A 114 -18.41 -2.12 6.49
CA LEU A 114 -18.16 -3.56 6.46
C LEU A 114 -19.19 -4.32 5.60
N VAL A 115 -20.33 -3.70 5.32
CA VAL A 115 -21.47 -4.38 4.68
C VAL A 115 -21.15 -4.62 3.21
N THR A 116 -20.53 -3.64 2.53
CA THR A 116 -20.26 -3.74 1.09
C THR A 116 -19.39 -4.94 0.72
N PHE A 117 -18.46 -5.37 1.58
CA PHE A 117 -17.57 -6.51 1.34
C PHE A 117 -17.88 -7.74 2.21
N GLU A 118 -18.99 -7.74 2.95
CA GLU A 118 -19.35 -8.77 3.94
C GLU A 118 -19.29 -10.20 3.37
N ARG A 119 -19.81 -10.42 2.16
CA ARG A 119 -19.77 -11.75 1.51
C ARG A 119 -18.35 -12.27 1.30
N TYR A 120 -17.40 -11.37 1.00
CA TYR A 120 -16.01 -11.73 0.74
C TYR A 120 -15.29 -12.01 2.07
N PHE A 121 -15.55 -11.21 3.09
CA PHE A 121 -15.07 -11.45 4.45
C PHE A 121 -15.52 -12.82 4.97
N HIS A 122 -16.80 -13.15 4.86
CA HIS A 122 -17.32 -14.45 5.27
C HIS A 122 -16.65 -15.63 4.54
N SER A 123 -16.38 -15.49 3.24
CA SER A 123 -15.68 -16.51 2.46
C SER A 123 -14.23 -16.67 2.91
N ALA A 124 -13.54 -15.56 3.16
CA ALA A 124 -12.15 -15.53 3.61
C ALA A 124 -11.98 -16.10 5.02
N MET A 125 -12.86 -15.74 5.96
CA MET A 125 -12.85 -16.26 7.34
C MET A 125 -13.02 -17.78 7.38
N LYS A 126 -13.90 -18.35 6.54
CA LYS A 126 -14.05 -19.81 6.41
C LYS A 126 -12.77 -20.50 5.94
N GLN A 127 -11.98 -19.81 5.12
CA GLN A 127 -10.68 -20.28 4.63
C GLN A 127 -9.52 -19.90 5.56
N LYS A 128 -9.80 -19.29 6.73
CA LYS A 128 -8.80 -18.78 7.67
C LYS A 128 -7.82 -17.80 7.03
N LYS A 129 -8.29 -17.00 6.08
CA LYS A 129 -7.53 -15.93 5.45
C LYS A 129 -7.75 -14.60 6.19
N SER A 130 -6.67 -13.84 6.32
CA SER A 130 -6.61 -12.49 6.88
C SER A 130 -6.76 -11.39 5.83
N VAL A 131 -6.57 -11.73 4.55
CA VAL A 131 -6.71 -10.86 3.39
C VAL A 131 -7.51 -11.60 2.33
N THR A 132 -8.33 -10.89 1.58
CA THR A 132 -9.08 -11.46 0.47
C THR A 132 -9.00 -10.57 -0.76
N GLN A 133 -8.96 -11.22 -1.93
CA GLN A 133 -9.03 -10.55 -3.22
C GLN A 133 -10.24 -11.01 -4.03
N PHE A 134 -10.84 -10.08 -4.77
CA PHE A 134 -12.00 -10.34 -5.63
C PHE A 134 -12.14 -9.27 -6.71
N SER A 135 -12.84 -9.60 -7.80
CA SER A 135 -13.15 -8.62 -8.83
C SER A 135 -14.22 -7.63 -8.37
N ASN A 136 -14.15 -6.38 -8.84
CA ASN A 136 -15.25 -5.43 -8.70
C ASN A 136 -16.52 -5.89 -9.44
N LEU A 137 -17.62 -5.16 -9.30
CA LEU A 137 -18.90 -5.51 -9.91
C LEU A 137 -18.85 -5.62 -11.45
N ALA A 138 -18.04 -4.79 -12.11
CA ALA A 138 -17.86 -4.82 -13.56
C ALA A 138 -16.92 -5.94 -14.03
N GLY A 139 -16.15 -6.55 -13.13
CA GLY A 139 -15.22 -7.63 -13.41
C GLY A 139 -13.85 -7.19 -13.95
N ASP A 140 -13.62 -5.89 -14.12
CA ASP A 140 -12.41 -5.35 -14.75
C ASP A 140 -11.30 -5.00 -13.75
N SER A 141 -11.64 -4.68 -12.50
CA SER A 141 -10.69 -4.35 -11.43
C SER A 141 -10.57 -5.45 -10.38
N THR A 142 -9.37 -5.65 -9.81
CA THR A 142 -9.17 -6.50 -8.63
C THR A 142 -9.10 -5.62 -7.39
N LEU A 143 -9.84 -5.99 -6.36
CA LEU A 143 -9.79 -5.39 -5.04
C LEU A 143 -9.11 -6.37 -4.09
N ILE A 144 -8.11 -5.90 -3.34
CA ILE A 144 -7.43 -6.65 -2.28
C ILE A 144 -7.73 -5.93 -0.97
N VAL A 145 -8.34 -6.64 -0.03
CA VAL A 145 -8.85 -6.04 1.22
C VAL A 145 -8.43 -6.88 2.43
N PRO A 146 -8.02 -6.25 3.54
CA PRO A 146 -7.89 -6.95 4.80
C PRO A 146 -9.27 -7.41 5.28
N VAL A 147 -9.31 -8.61 5.86
CA VAL A 147 -10.50 -9.15 6.52
C VAL A 147 -10.63 -8.48 7.89
N PRO A 148 -11.83 -8.01 8.29
CA PRO A 148 -12.03 -7.39 9.60
C PRO A 148 -11.59 -8.31 10.74
N ASN A 149 -10.86 -7.74 11.69
CA ASN A 149 -10.38 -8.39 12.90
C ASN A 149 -10.48 -7.42 14.09
N GLU A 150 -10.07 -7.87 15.28
CA GLU A 150 -10.09 -7.09 16.52
C GLU A 150 -9.35 -5.75 16.42
N LEU A 151 -8.30 -5.66 15.60
CA LEU A 151 -7.50 -4.46 15.38
C LEU A 151 -8.23 -3.40 14.55
N CYS A 152 -9.19 -3.81 13.73
CA CYS A 152 -9.91 -2.96 12.78
C CYS A 152 -11.41 -2.85 13.10
N THR A 153 -11.81 -3.05 14.36
CA THR A 153 -13.22 -3.07 14.78
C THR A 153 -13.95 -1.74 14.57
N ASN A 154 -13.26 -0.59 14.71
CA ASN A 154 -13.82 0.75 14.50
C ASN A 154 -12.88 1.69 13.72
N GLN A 155 -11.85 1.13 13.11
CA GLN A 155 -10.78 1.82 12.39
C GLN A 155 -10.47 1.04 11.11
N CYS A 156 -9.57 1.53 10.26
CA CYS A 156 -9.24 0.91 8.96
C CYS A 156 -10.21 1.26 7.79
N ALA A 157 -10.82 2.45 7.83
CA ALA A 157 -11.59 2.99 6.70
C ALA A 157 -10.72 3.29 5.47
N ASP A 158 -9.41 3.50 5.67
CA ASP A 158 -8.43 3.86 4.66
C ASP A 158 -7.04 3.25 4.97
N LEU A 159 -6.08 3.42 4.06
CA LEU A 159 -4.73 2.89 4.21
C LEU A 159 -4.02 3.39 5.47
N ALA A 160 -4.07 4.69 5.76
CA ALA A 160 -3.35 5.26 6.90
C ALA A 160 -3.91 4.76 8.22
N SER A 161 -5.24 4.75 8.37
CA SER A 161 -5.89 4.24 9.58
C SER A 161 -5.64 2.75 9.78
N TRP A 162 -5.60 1.96 8.71
CA TRP A 162 -5.22 0.55 8.75
C TRP A 162 -3.75 0.33 9.11
N LEU A 163 -2.83 1.13 8.55
CA LEU A 163 -1.42 1.07 8.94
C LEU A 163 -1.27 1.38 10.42
N ARG A 164 -1.85 2.48 10.91
CA ARG A 164 -1.83 2.82 12.35
C ARG A 164 -2.35 1.68 13.23
N ALA A 165 -3.48 1.08 12.86
CA ALA A 165 -4.09 -0.05 13.57
C ALA A 165 -3.20 -1.29 13.66
N THR A 166 -2.35 -1.52 12.64
CA THR A 166 -1.58 -2.75 12.45
C THR A 166 -0.10 -2.62 12.79
N ARG A 167 0.34 -1.51 13.41
CA ARG A 167 1.75 -1.27 13.77
C ARG A 167 2.39 -2.41 14.58
N THR A 168 1.60 -3.07 15.42
CA THR A 168 2.06 -4.18 16.26
C THR A 168 1.83 -5.56 15.64
N HIS A 169 1.24 -5.64 14.45
CA HIS A 169 0.81 -6.87 13.78
C HIS A 169 1.36 -6.89 12.35
N THR A 170 2.67 -7.07 12.23
CA THR A 170 3.39 -6.96 10.95
C THR A 170 3.03 -8.05 9.95
N GLU A 171 2.54 -9.20 10.43
CA GLU A 171 2.09 -10.34 9.64
C GLU A 171 0.93 -9.95 8.71
N LEU A 172 -0.02 -9.15 9.21
CA LEU A 172 -1.16 -8.70 8.39
C LEU A 172 -0.72 -7.75 7.27
N ARG A 173 0.30 -6.91 7.56
CA ARG A 173 0.91 -6.02 6.55
C ARG A 173 1.66 -6.82 5.49
N ASP A 174 2.36 -7.87 5.93
CA ASP A 174 3.09 -8.79 5.07
C ASP A 174 2.15 -9.52 4.11
N GLU A 175 1.10 -10.15 4.64
CA GLU A 175 0.10 -10.92 3.90
C GLU A 175 -0.64 -10.06 2.87
N LEU A 176 -1.01 -8.82 3.22
CA LEU A 176 -1.63 -7.90 2.27
C LEU A 176 -0.73 -7.64 1.07
N LEU A 177 0.55 -7.31 1.32
CA LEU A 177 1.48 -6.96 0.26
C LEU A 177 1.89 -8.20 -0.58
N VAL A 178 1.86 -9.41 -0.02
CA VAL A 178 1.97 -10.66 -0.79
C VAL A 178 0.79 -10.81 -1.74
N GLU A 179 -0.44 -10.63 -1.26
CA GLU A 179 -1.65 -10.73 -2.10
C GLU A 179 -1.66 -9.65 -3.21
N VAL A 180 -1.13 -8.46 -2.95
CA VAL A 180 -0.90 -7.44 -4.00
C VAL A 180 0.11 -7.94 -5.05
N GLY A 181 1.21 -8.57 -4.62
CA GLY A 181 2.20 -9.15 -5.52
C GLY A 181 1.63 -10.27 -6.39
N GLU A 182 0.84 -11.18 -5.80
CA GLU A 182 0.15 -12.26 -6.52
C GLU A 182 -0.83 -11.69 -7.55
N ALA A 183 -1.64 -10.70 -7.16
CA ALA A 183 -2.59 -10.05 -8.05
C ALA A 183 -1.90 -9.33 -9.23
N LEU A 184 -0.78 -8.65 -8.98
CA LEU A 184 0.01 -8.01 -10.04
C LEU A 184 0.61 -9.04 -11.01
N LYS A 185 1.20 -10.11 -10.48
CA LYS A 185 1.76 -11.22 -11.28
C LYS A 185 0.71 -11.80 -12.22
N ASP A 186 -0.48 -12.11 -11.70
CA ASP A 186 -1.57 -12.69 -12.48
C ASP A 186 -2.05 -11.75 -13.60
N ARG A 187 -2.17 -10.45 -13.31
CA ARG A 187 -2.62 -9.44 -14.27
C ARG A 187 -1.61 -9.19 -15.39
N ILE A 188 -0.33 -9.12 -15.05
CA ILE A 188 0.74 -8.90 -16.03
C ILE A 188 0.97 -10.14 -16.88
N ALA A 189 0.81 -11.35 -16.33
CA ALA A 189 0.79 -12.58 -17.12
C ALA A 189 -0.30 -12.58 -18.20
N GLN A 190 -1.41 -11.89 -17.95
CA GLN A 190 -2.49 -11.65 -18.92
C GLN A 190 -2.21 -10.47 -19.87
N LYS A 191 -1.00 -9.90 -19.85
CA LYS A 191 -0.58 -8.73 -20.64
C LYS A 191 -1.45 -7.50 -20.39
N GLN A 192 -1.99 -7.36 -19.18
CA GLN A 192 -2.78 -6.21 -18.79
C GLN A 192 -1.86 -5.14 -18.18
N ARG A 193 -2.04 -3.91 -18.64
CA ARG A 193 -1.54 -2.73 -17.93
C ARG A 193 -2.36 -2.52 -16.67
N VAL A 194 -1.69 -2.34 -15.54
CA VAL A 194 -2.32 -2.25 -14.23
C VAL A 194 -1.95 -0.95 -13.54
N TYR A 195 -2.97 -0.25 -13.05
CA TYR A 195 -2.84 0.91 -12.17
C TYR A 195 -3.11 0.44 -10.73
N LEU A 196 -2.06 0.45 -9.92
CA LEU A 196 -2.09 0.08 -8.50
C LEU A 196 -2.33 1.33 -7.65
N SER A 197 -3.39 1.33 -6.85
CA SER A 197 -3.62 2.40 -5.88
C SER A 197 -4.43 1.98 -4.66
N THR A 198 -4.49 2.85 -3.67
CA THR A 198 -5.55 2.85 -2.66
C THR A 198 -6.51 3.98 -2.96
N ALA A 199 -7.80 3.68 -2.96
CA ALA A 199 -8.86 4.69 -2.96
C ALA A 199 -9.78 4.43 -1.76
N GLY A 200 -10.90 5.13 -1.68
CA GLY A 200 -11.85 4.93 -0.59
C GLY A 200 -13.12 5.75 -0.68
N ASP A 201 -13.25 6.59 -1.72
CA ASP A 201 -14.32 7.58 -1.76
C ASP A 201 -15.71 6.98 -1.91
N GLY A 202 -15.81 5.77 -2.46
CA GLY A 202 -17.07 5.02 -2.60
C GLY A 202 -17.35 4.02 -1.49
N VAL A 203 -16.32 3.38 -0.93
CA VAL A 203 -16.44 2.35 0.12
C VAL A 203 -15.38 2.62 1.18
N SER A 204 -15.83 2.94 2.39
CA SER A 204 -14.96 3.28 3.52
C SER A 204 -14.48 2.05 4.27
N TRP A 205 -13.77 1.19 3.55
CA TRP A 205 -12.96 0.11 4.12
C TRP A 205 -11.66 0.08 3.34
N MET A 206 -10.52 -0.10 4.03
CA MET A 206 -9.22 -0.15 3.38
C MET A 206 -9.23 -1.18 2.24
N HIS A 207 -8.84 -0.74 1.05
CA HIS A 207 -8.68 -1.64 -0.08
C HIS A 207 -7.60 -1.12 -1.04
N VAL A 208 -6.80 -2.06 -1.52
CA VAL A 208 -5.91 -1.85 -2.67
C VAL A 208 -6.68 -2.20 -3.92
N ARG A 209 -6.47 -1.41 -4.98
CA ARG A 209 -7.09 -1.57 -6.28
C ARG A 209 -6.04 -1.82 -7.33
N LEU A 210 -6.30 -2.80 -8.19
CA LEU A 210 -5.63 -2.99 -9.47
C LEU A 210 -6.68 -2.72 -10.54
N ASP A 211 -6.60 -1.54 -11.15
CA ASP A 211 -7.51 -1.08 -12.18
C ASP A 211 -6.83 -1.11 -13.57
N PRO A 212 -7.57 -1.32 -14.67
CA PRO A 212 -7.02 -1.23 -16.03
C PRO A 212 -6.75 0.22 -16.47
N ALA A 213 -7.25 1.21 -15.71
CA ALA A 213 -7.08 2.65 -15.97
C ALA A 213 -7.03 3.42 -14.64
N PRO A 214 -6.40 4.61 -14.56
CA PRO A 214 -6.22 5.37 -13.33
C PRO A 214 -7.49 6.17 -12.94
N LYS A 215 -8.63 5.48 -12.84
CA LYS A 215 -9.95 6.10 -12.64
C LYS A 215 -10.03 6.93 -11.36
N TYR A 216 -9.33 6.50 -10.31
CA TYR A 216 -9.38 7.10 -8.97
C TYR A 216 -8.13 7.89 -8.59
N TYR A 217 -7.21 8.12 -9.53
CA TYR A 217 -5.98 8.83 -9.22
C TYR A 217 -6.24 10.31 -9.02
N THR A 218 -5.69 10.85 -7.94
CA THR A 218 -5.66 12.26 -7.59
C THR A 218 -4.43 12.95 -8.18
N ASN A 219 -3.31 12.24 -8.31
CA ASN A 219 -2.12 12.76 -8.95
C ASN A 219 -2.29 12.80 -10.48
N LEU A 220 -2.35 14.01 -11.04
CA LEU A 220 -2.55 14.22 -12.48
C LEU A 220 -1.40 13.69 -13.33
N LEU A 221 -0.17 13.70 -12.82
CA LEU A 221 0.98 13.20 -13.55
C LEU A 221 0.85 11.69 -13.75
N TYR A 222 0.43 10.97 -12.71
CA TYR A 222 0.24 9.53 -12.75
C TYR A 222 -1.04 9.14 -13.50
N ARG A 223 -2.09 9.95 -13.40
CA ARG A 223 -3.36 9.75 -14.12
C ARG A 223 -3.20 9.85 -15.64
N ASN A 224 -2.24 10.63 -16.10
CA ASN A 224 -1.98 10.87 -17.53
C ASN A 224 -0.89 9.96 -18.11
N MET A 225 -0.36 9.01 -17.34
CA MET A 225 0.60 8.01 -17.83
C MET A 225 -0.09 6.96 -18.66
#